data_AF-X1RD06-F1
#
_entry.id   AF-X1RD06-F1
#
_cell.length_a   1.000
_cell.length_b   1.000
_cell.length_c   1.000
_cell.angle_alpha   90.00
_cell.angle_beta   90.00
_cell.angle_gamma   90.00
#
_symmetry.space_group_name_H-M   'P 1'
#
loop_
_entity.id
_entity.type
_entity.pdbx_description
1 polymer ?
#
loop_
_entity_poly.entity_id
_entity_poly.type
_entity_poly.pdbx_seq_one_letter_code
_entity_poly.pdbx_strand_id
1 'polypeptide(L)'
;AMEKTTLFLNLADDPVIERISTPRMALTCAEYLAFDKEMHILVILIDMTNYAEALRELSAARREVPGRRGYPGYLYTDLASIYERAGRIKEKKGSITLIPILSMPDDDKTHPIPDLTGYITEGQIMLQRNLHQKGIYPPINVLPSLSRLMDEGIGGGKTREDHRELSNQLYACYAQGLEIRELALVMGETTLSEMDRKYLRFADEFERDFVSQAQNEDRPVEETLNIGWKLLKIIPTPELKRVRDEFIEKYRISELPHAVAEDRIKST
;
A
#
# COMPACT_ATOMS: atom_id res chain seq x y z
N ALA A 1 8.70 13.13 16.44
CA ALA A 1 7.54 13.11 15.53
C ALA A 1 6.52 14.19 15.92
N MET A 2 5.99 14.17 17.15
CA MET A 2 4.93 15.09 17.61
C MET A 2 5.16 16.59 17.37
N GLU A 3 6.39 17.08 17.51
CA GLU A 3 6.71 18.51 17.28
C GLU A 3 6.46 18.99 15.84
N LYS A 4 6.35 18.06 14.88
CA LYS A 4 6.10 18.34 13.45
C LYS A 4 4.72 17.85 13.01
N THR A 5 3.82 17.57 13.94
CA THR A 5 2.52 16.97 13.66
C THR A 5 1.41 17.81 14.25
N THR A 6 0.42 18.15 13.43
CA THR A 6 -0.86 18.71 13.88
C THR A 6 -1.89 17.59 13.90
N LEU A 7 -2.57 17.41 15.03
CA LEU A 7 -3.60 16.38 15.20
C LEU A 7 -4.98 17.01 15.27
N PHE A 8 -5.90 16.46 14.47
CA PHE A 8 -7.34 16.71 14.58
C PHE A 8 -7.98 15.41 15.06
N LEU A 9 -8.56 15.43 16.25
CA LEU A 9 -9.14 14.25 16.87
C LEU A 9 -10.66 14.44 16.99
N ASN A 10 -11.40 13.47 16.47
CA ASN A 10 -12.84 13.31 16.67
C ASN A 10 -13.05 11.90 17.22
N LEU A 11 -13.59 11.81 18.43
CA LEU A 11 -13.85 10.56 19.12
C LEU A 11 -15.16 9.92 18.63
N ALA A 12 -15.38 8.67 19.02
CA ALA A 12 -16.56 7.91 18.58
C ALA A 12 -17.87 8.49 19.13
N ASP A 13 -17.82 9.06 20.33
CA ASP A 13 -18.93 9.70 21.05
C ASP A 13 -19.15 11.17 20.68
N ASP A 14 -18.21 11.78 19.95
CA ASP A 14 -18.36 13.15 19.45
C ASP A 14 -19.46 13.25 18.37
N PRO A 15 -20.08 14.44 18.20
CA PRO A 15 -21.14 14.65 17.22
C PRO A 15 -20.75 14.30 15.78
N VAL A 16 -21.69 13.69 15.07
CA VAL A 16 -21.57 13.32 13.64
C VAL A 16 -21.18 14.50 12.75
N ILE A 17 -21.67 15.71 13.06
CA ILE A 17 -21.36 16.92 12.29
C ILE A 17 -19.89 17.35 12.41
N GLU A 18 -19.26 17.10 13.57
CA GLU A 18 -17.85 17.36 13.78
C GLU A 18 -17.00 16.38 12.99
N ARG A 19 -17.41 15.09 12.97
CA ARG A 19 -16.76 14.06 12.14
C ARG A 19 -16.73 14.43 10.66
N ILE A 20 -17.83 14.98 10.14
CA ILE A 20 -17.94 15.44 8.76
C ILE A 20 -17.04 16.67 8.50
N SER A 21 -16.87 17.54 9.51
CA SER A 21 -16.08 18.76 9.39
C SER A 21 -14.57 18.52 9.57
N THR A 22 -14.19 17.51 10.34
CA THR A 22 -12.80 17.18 10.71
C THR A 22 -11.86 17.04 9.51
N PRO A 23 -12.13 16.21 8.48
CA PRO A 23 -11.21 16.08 7.34
C PRO A 23 -11.09 17.40 6.56
N ARG A 24 -12.16 18.22 6.53
CA ARG A 24 -12.13 19.53 5.87
C ARG A 24 -11.23 20.50 6.61
N MET A 25 -11.28 20.54 7.93
CA MET A 25 -10.38 21.35 8.77
C MET A 25 -8.93 20.91 8.62
N ALA A 26 -8.67 19.60 8.66
CA ALA A 26 -7.33 19.05 8.48
C ALA A 26 -6.74 19.40 7.11
N LEU A 27 -7.52 19.24 6.03
CA LEU A 27 -7.07 19.58 4.68
C LEU A 27 -6.86 21.08 4.49
N THR A 28 -7.72 21.94 5.05
CA THR A 28 -7.50 23.39 5.00
C THR A 28 -6.22 23.80 5.73
N CYS A 29 -5.93 23.18 6.87
CA CYS A 29 -4.65 23.37 7.55
C CYS A 29 -3.46 22.89 6.68
N ALA A 30 -3.60 21.72 6.04
CA ALA A 30 -2.58 21.17 5.16
C ALA A 30 -2.31 22.08 3.94
N GLU A 31 -3.35 22.65 3.33
CA GLU A 31 -3.23 23.61 2.22
C GLU A 31 -2.49 24.87 2.61
N TYR A 32 -2.81 25.43 3.77
CA TYR A 32 -2.08 26.59 4.29
C TYR A 32 -0.59 26.27 4.49
N LEU A 33 -0.29 25.16 5.16
CA LEU A 33 1.10 24.76 5.41
C LEU A 33 1.84 24.42 4.11
N ALA A 34 1.18 23.76 3.16
CA ALA A 34 1.81 23.38 1.91
C ALA A 34 2.02 24.58 0.97
N PHE A 35 1.00 25.40 0.74
CA PHE A 35 1.02 26.38 -0.34
C PHE A 35 1.35 27.81 0.10
N ASP A 36 1.09 28.15 1.36
CA ASP A 36 1.47 29.46 1.93
C ASP A 36 2.80 29.39 2.72
N LYS A 37 3.11 28.24 3.32
CA LYS A 37 4.39 28.01 4.02
C LYS A 37 5.40 27.17 3.25
N GLU A 38 5.09 26.79 2.01
CA GLU A 38 5.96 26.03 1.11
C GLU A 38 6.44 24.68 1.68
N MET A 39 5.64 24.02 2.52
CA MET A 39 6.01 22.76 3.16
C MET A 39 5.53 21.53 2.36
N HIS A 40 6.23 20.40 2.53
CA HIS A 40 5.73 19.10 2.10
C HIS A 40 4.92 18.48 3.24
N ILE A 41 3.61 18.34 3.03
CA ILE A 41 2.67 17.87 4.05
C ILE A 41 2.16 16.49 3.68
N LEU A 42 2.27 15.56 4.64
CA LEU A 42 1.60 14.27 4.60
C LEU A 42 0.33 14.34 5.46
N VAL A 43 -0.82 14.16 4.83
CA VAL A 43 -2.12 14.10 5.50
C VAL A 43 -2.53 12.65 5.61
N ILE A 44 -2.81 12.19 6.83
CA ILE A 44 -3.34 10.86 7.10
C ILE A 44 -4.76 11.04 7.64
N LEU A 45 -5.75 10.47 6.96
CA LEU A 45 -7.15 10.52 7.39
C LEU A 45 -7.59 9.14 7.84
N ILE A 46 -8.03 9.00 9.10
CA ILE A 46 -8.48 7.73 9.69
C ILE A 46 -9.73 8.01 10.51
N ASP A 47 -10.88 7.35 10.31
CA ASP A 47 -11.23 6.31 9.33
C ASP A 47 -12.31 6.84 8.36
N MET A 48 -12.07 6.75 7.05
CA MET A 48 -13.01 7.21 6.02
C MET A 48 -14.30 6.39 5.97
N THR A 49 -14.32 5.17 6.50
CA THR A 49 -15.54 4.39 6.72
C THR A 49 -16.42 5.05 7.77
N ASN A 50 -15.84 5.47 8.91
CA ASN A 50 -16.59 6.19 9.94
C ASN A 50 -17.09 7.55 9.45
N TYR A 51 -16.34 8.20 8.56
CA TYR A 51 -16.80 9.40 7.86
C TYR A 51 -18.04 9.11 6.98
N ALA A 52 -17.99 8.06 6.16
CA ALA A 52 -19.11 7.68 5.30
C ALA A 52 -20.35 7.24 6.09
N GLU A 53 -20.16 6.56 7.22
CA GLU A 53 -21.23 6.22 8.16
C GLU A 53 -21.89 7.45 8.76
N ALA A 54 -21.08 8.42 9.20
CA ALA A 54 -21.59 9.70 9.69
C ALA A 54 -22.40 10.45 8.61
N LEU A 55 -21.92 10.44 7.37
CA LEU A 55 -22.64 11.05 6.25
C LEU A 55 -23.97 10.33 5.97
N ARG A 56 -23.99 9.00 6.07
CA ARG A 56 -25.20 8.18 5.95
C ARG A 56 -26.22 8.50 7.04
N GLU A 57 -25.78 8.62 8.29
CA GLU A 57 -26.63 8.97 9.43
C GLU A 57 -27.25 10.36 9.25
N LEU A 58 -26.45 11.34 8.83
CA LEU A 58 -26.94 12.69 8.57
C LEU A 58 -27.99 12.72 7.44
N SER A 59 -27.73 11.98 6.36
CA SER A 59 -28.65 11.87 5.23
C SER A 59 -29.99 11.22 5.64
N ALA A 60 -29.93 10.16 6.47
CA ALA A 60 -31.11 9.51 7.02
C ALA A 60 -31.90 10.44 7.95
N ALA A 61 -31.23 11.19 8.82
CA ALA A 61 -31.86 12.16 9.71
C ALA A 61 -32.59 13.27 8.93
N ARG A 62 -32.05 13.67 7.78
CA ARG A 62 -32.67 14.63 6.84
C ARG A 62 -33.78 14.03 5.98
N ARG A 63 -34.01 12.72 6.05
CA ARG A 63 -34.99 11.98 5.22
C ARG A 63 -34.73 12.14 3.72
N GLU A 64 -33.46 12.17 3.33
CA GLU A 64 -33.07 12.18 1.92
C GLU A 64 -33.33 10.80 1.28
N VAL A 65 -33.46 10.77 -0.05
CA VAL A 65 -33.64 9.51 -0.78
C VAL A 65 -32.31 8.74 -0.75
N PRO A 66 -32.29 7.50 -0.22
CA PRO A 66 -31.06 6.73 -0.13
C PRO A 66 -30.61 6.25 -1.51
N GLY A 67 -29.29 6.22 -1.71
CA GLY A 67 -28.64 5.59 -2.86
C GLY A 67 -28.33 4.11 -2.60
N ARG A 68 -27.19 3.65 -3.12
CA ARG A 68 -26.74 2.25 -3.01
C ARG A 68 -26.38 1.90 -1.56
N ARG A 69 -26.88 0.76 -1.06
CA ARG A 69 -26.66 0.26 0.32
C ARG A 69 -26.99 1.30 1.43
N GLY A 70 -27.91 2.22 1.15
CA GLY A 70 -28.37 3.21 2.14
C GLY A 70 -27.51 4.48 2.25
N TYR A 71 -26.37 4.56 1.55
CA TYR A 71 -25.56 5.79 1.51
C TYR A 71 -26.22 6.89 0.67
N PRO A 72 -25.93 8.17 0.94
CA PRO A 72 -26.46 9.27 0.13
C PRO A 72 -25.99 9.18 -1.33
N GLY A 73 -26.84 9.63 -2.26
CA GLY A 73 -26.50 9.65 -3.69
C GLY A 73 -25.28 10.52 -4.04
N TYR A 74 -24.93 11.47 -3.18
CA TYR A 74 -23.77 12.35 -3.32
C TYR A 74 -22.49 11.84 -2.64
N LEU A 75 -22.47 10.59 -2.13
CA LEU A 75 -21.27 10.04 -1.46
C LEU A 75 -20.02 10.15 -2.34
N TYR A 76 -20.12 9.85 -3.64
CA TYR A 76 -19.00 9.99 -4.57
C TYR A 76 -18.46 11.42 -4.63
N THR A 77 -19.35 12.39 -4.88
CA THR A 77 -18.96 13.81 -5.00
C THR A 77 -18.43 14.37 -3.68
N ASP A 78 -18.95 13.89 -2.54
CA ASP A 78 -18.49 14.33 -1.22
C ASP A 78 -17.09 13.77 -0.90
N LEU A 79 -16.84 12.49 -1.15
CA LEU A 79 -15.49 11.91 -1.05
C LEU A 79 -14.51 12.57 -2.02
N ALA A 80 -14.93 12.85 -3.25
CA ALA A 80 -14.11 13.55 -4.23
C ALA A 80 -13.70 14.94 -3.74
N SER A 81 -14.61 15.67 -3.07
CA SER A 81 -14.31 16.98 -2.47
C SER A 81 -13.21 16.94 -1.39
N ILE A 82 -12.94 15.77 -0.83
CA ILE A 82 -11.85 15.53 0.14
C ILE A 82 -10.59 15.07 -0.59
N TYR A 83 -10.70 14.03 -1.42
CA TYR A 83 -9.54 13.36 -2.02
C TYR A 83 -8.84 14.20 -3.10
N GLU A 84 -9.57 15.02 -3.85
CA GLU A 84 -9.03 15.88 -4.92
C GLU A 84 -8.24 17.10 -4.40
N ARG A 85 -8.13 17.26 -3.07
CA ARG A 85 -7.36 18.35 -2.42
C ARG A 85 -5.88 18.00 -2.23
N ALA A 86 -5.43 16.84 -2.71
CA ALA A 86 -4.03 16.43 -2.68
C ALA A 86 -3.31 16.77 -3.98
N GLY A 87 -1.99 17.05 -3.90
CA GLY A 87 -1.16 17.27 -5.08
C GLY A 87 -0.18 18.43 -4.94
N ARG A 88 0.28 18.91 -6.11
CA ARG A 88 1.23 20.02 -6.25
C ARG A 88 0.63 21.10 -7.15
N ILE A 89 0.83 22.36 -6.76
CA ILE A 89 0.47 23.50 -7.59
C ILE A 89 1.71 23.92 -8.38
N LYS A 90 1.54 24.22 -9.68
CA LYS A 90 2.62 24.77 -10.50
C LYS A 90 3.19 26.03 -9.84
N GLU A 91 4.50 26.19 -9.88
CA GLU A 91 5.22 27.34 -9.29
C GLU A 91 5.23 27.40 -7.75
N LYS A 92 4.55 26.49 -7.05
CA LYS A 92 4.65 26.33 -5.60
C LYS A 92 5.62 25.19 -5.25
N LYS A 93 6.42 25.38 -4.21
CA LYS A 93 7.39 24.36 -3.75
C LYS A 93 6.73 23.26 -2.91
N GLY A 94 5.77 23.62 -2.07
CA GLY A 94 5.11 22.66 -1.19
C GLY A 94 4.18 21.70 -1.91
N SER A 95 3.75 20.67 -1.19
CA SER A 95 2.90 19.60 -1.71
C SER A 95 2.03 19.02 -0.62
N ILE A 96 0.88 18.46 -1.01
CA ILE A 96 0.03 17.65 -0.13
C ILE A 96 0.04 16.22 -0.66
N THR A 97 0.46 15.29 0.17
CA THR A 97 0.30 13.85 -0.05
C THR A 97 -0.78 13.35 0.90
N LEU A 98 -1.77 12.63 0.37
CA LEU A 98 -2.91 12.15 1.15
C LEU A 98 -2.88 10.63 1.24
N ILE A 99 -2.97 10.10 2.45
CA ILE A 99 -3.15 8.67 2.74
C ILE A 99 -4.47 8.53 3.52
N PRO A 100 -5.59 8.33 2.82
CA PRO A 100 -6.85 8.01 3.47
C PRO A 100 -6.85 6.52 3.86
N ILE A 101 -7.26 6.22 5.09
CA ILE A 101 -7.40 4.86 5.59
C ILE A 101 -8.90 4.59 5.75
N LEU A 102 -9.33 3.45 5.21
CA LEU A 102 -10.69 2.96 5.33
C LEU A 102 -10.69 1.50 5.73
N SER A 103 -11.67 1.13 6.54
CA SER A 103 -11.96 -0.26 6.88
C SER A 103 -13.04 -0.81 5.96
N MET A 104 -12.75 -1.88 5.20
CA MET A 104 -13.74 -2.51 4.33
C MET A 104 -14.75 -3.31 5.15
N PRO A 105 -16.06 -3.01 5.09
CA PRO A 105 -17.07 -3.83 5.75
C PRO A 105 -17.07 -5.23 5.15
N ASP A 106 -17.04 -6.26 6.00
CA ASP A 106 -17.02 -7.69 5.61
C ASP A 106 -15.90 -8.08 4.63
N ASP A 107 -14.80 -7.33 4.61
CA ASP A 107 -13.70 -7.49 3.65
C ASP A 107 -14.18 -7.37 2.17
N ASP A 108 -15.33 -6.71 1.92
CA ASP A 108 -15.98 -6.60 0.61
C ASP A 108 -15.48 -5.38 -0.19
N LYS A 109 -14.62 -5.62 -1.18
CA LYS A 109 -14.15 -4.58 -2.11
C LYS A 109 -15.24 -3.95 -2.98
N THR A 110 -16.38 -4.62 -3.14
CA THR A 110 -17.53 -4.11 -3.91
C THR A 110 -18.45 -3.20 -3.09
N HIS A 111 -18.12 -3.04 -1.80
CA HIS A 111 -18.79 -2.10 -0.92
C HIS A 111 -18.60 -0.66 -1.45
N PRO A 112 -19.64 0.21 -1.43
CA PRO A 112 -19.55 1.55 -2.01
C PRO A 112 -18.37 2.41 -1.54
N ILE A 113 -17.95 2.25 -0.28
CA ILE A 113 -16.84 3.03 0.30
C ILE A 113 -15.48 2.72 -0.38
N PRO A 114 -14.96 1.48 -0.35
CA PRO A 114 -13.72 1.15 -1.06
C PRO A 114 -13.85 1.31 -2.58
N ASP A 115 -15.01 0.95 -3.16
CA ASP A 115 -15.26 1.05 -4.61
C ASP A 115 -15.12 2.51 -5.08
N LEU A 116 -15.86 3.45 -4.47
CA LEU A 116 -15.78 4.87 -4.84
C LEU A 116 -14.42 5.49 -4.49
N THR A 117 -13.80 5.09 -3.36
CA THR A 117 -12.46 5.59 -3.01
C THR A 117 -11.42 5.16 -4.05
N GLY A 118 -11.45 3.91 -4.51
CA GLY A 118 -10.57 3.41 -5.57
C GLY A 118 -10.84 4.03 -6.95
N TYR A 119 -12.06 4.50 -7.22
CA TYR A 119 -12.37 5.26 -8.43
C TYR A 119 -11.77 6.67 -8.44
N ILE A 120 -11.64 7.30 -7.26
CA ILE A 120 -11.18 8.69 -7.13
C ILE A 120 -9.67 8.75 -6.92
N THR A 121 -9.12 7.84 -6.11
CA THR A 121 -7.70 7.86 -5.72
C THR A 121 -6.80 7.14 -6.72
N GLU A 122 -5.50 7.47 -6.71
CA GLU A 122 -4.53 6.99 -7.69
C GLU A 122 -3.91 5.61 -7.36
N GLY A 123 -4.65 4.78 -6.62
CA GLY A 123 -4.21 3.47 -6.19
C GLY A 123 -4.66 3.14 -4.78
N GLN A 124 -4.27 1.95 -4.31
CA GLN A 124 -4.64 1.45 -3.00
C GLN A 124 -3.57 0.51 -2.46
N ILE A 125 -3.45 0.48 -1.13
CA ILE A 125 -2.66 -0.52 -0.41
C ILE A 125 -3.64 -1.39 0.35
N MET A 126 -3.71 -2.67 0.00
CA MET A 126 -4.69 -3.59 0.57
C MET A 126 -4.04 -4.46 1.64
N LEU A 127 -4.55 -4.34 2.86
CA LEU A 127 -4.20 -5.23 3.96
C LEU A 127 -5.10 -6.46 3.91
N GLN A 128 -4.53 -7.65 4.08
CA GLN A 128 -5.30 -8.89 4.08
C GLN A 128 -5.21 -9.68 5.38
N ARG A 129 -6.37 -10.19 5.79
CA ARG A 129 -6.55 -10.99 7.00
C ARG A 129 -5.76 -12.30 6.98
N ASN A 130 -5.64 -12.97 5.82
CA ASN A 130 -4.89 -14.22 5.68
C ASN A 130 -3.39 -14.04 5.97
N LEU A 131 -2.76 -12.98 5.47
CA LEU A 131 -1.36 -12.65 5.75
C LEU A 131 -1.17 -12.32 7.22
N HIS A 132 -2.11 -11.58 7.81
CA HIS A 132 -2.09 -11.29 9.24
C HIS A 132 -2.18 -12.56 10.10
N GLN A 133 -3.08 -13.49 9.76
CA GLN A 133 -3.23 -14.77 10.45
C GLN A 133 -2.00 -15.67 10.32
N LYS A 134 -1.20 -15.52 9.25
CA LYS A 134 0.11 -16.17 9.08
C LYS A 134 1.22 -15.53 9.93
N GLY A 135 0.93 -14.45 10.66
CA GLY A 135 1.93 -13.71 11.44
C GLY A 135 2.80 -12.77 10.62
N ILE A 136 2.41 -12.45 9.39
CA ILE A 136 3.14 -11.50 8.53
C ILE A 136 2.72 -10.08 8.91
N TYR A 137 3.71 -9.22 9.13
CA TYR A 137 3.49 -7.80 9.43
C TYR A 137 4.45 -6.92 8.62
N PRO A 138 3.99 -5.84 7.98
CA PRO A 138 2.58 -5.48 7.79
C PRO A 138 1.89 -6.47 6.82
N PRO A 139 0.59 -6.80 6.99
CA PRO A 139 -0.09 -7.82 6.19
C PRO A 139 -0.55 -7.27 4.82
N ILE A 140 0.36 -6.68 4.06
CA ILE A 140 0.08 -6.06 2.75
C ILE A 140 0.01 -7.15 1.68
N ASN A 141 -1.13 -7.25 0.99
CA ASN A 141 -1.18 -8.02 -0.26
C ASN A 141 -0.84 -7.11 -1.43
N VAL A 142 0.27 -7.41 -2.09
CA VAL A 142 0.79 -6.65 -3.23
C VAL A 142 -0.03 -6.84 -4.52
N LEU A 143 -0.77 -7.96 -4.69
CA LEU A 143 -1.49 -8.25 -5.93
C LEU A 143 -2.66 -7.29 -6.22
N PRO A 144 -3.59 -7.04 -5.28
CA PRO A 144 -4.66 -6.07 -5.47
C PRO A 144 -4.23 -4.64 -5.12
N SER A 145 -3.02 -4.47 -4.59
CA SER A 145 -2.45 -3.15 -4.33
C SER A 145 -1.87 -2.56 -5.61
N LEU A 146 -1.97 -1.24 -5.76
CA LEU A 146 -1.51 -0.52 -6.94
C LEU A 146 -1.11 0.90 -6.56
N SER A 147 -0.11 1.43 -7.24
CA SER A 147 0.15 2.87 -7.31
C SER A 147 0.28 3.26 -8.78
N ARG A 148 -0.62 4.11 -9.28
CA ARG A 148 -0.60 4.58 -10.68
C ARG A 148 0.56 5.53 -10.96
N LEU A 149 1.03 6.24 -9.94
CA LEU A 149 2.14 7.20 -10.04
C LEU A 149 3.52 6.56 -9.80
N MET A 150 3.60 5.22 -9.65
CA MET A 150 4.86 4.51 -9.41
C MET A 150 5.91 4.86 -10.46
N ASP A 151 5.55 4.90 -11.74
CA ASP A 151 6.49 5.17 -12.83
C ASP A 151 7.16 6.55 -12.71
N GLU A 152 6.46 7.53 -12.12
CA GLU A 152 7.02 8.84 -11.83
C GLU A 152 7.84 8.86 -10.54
N GLY A 153 7.70 7.87 -9.65
CA GLY A 153 8.39 7.81 -8.36
C GLY A 153 9.73 7.07 -8.37
N ILE A 154 10.04 6.34 -9.44
CA ILE A 154 11.17 5.41 -9.49
C ILE A 154 12.24 5.80 -10.52
N GLY A 155 13.31 5.01 -10.61
CA GLY A 155 14.36 5.16 -11.62
C GLY A 155 15.54 6.03 -11.20
N GLY A 156 16.43 6.30 -12.15
CA GLY A 156 17.68 7.03 -11.95
C GLY A 156 17.44 8.44 -11.39
N GLY A 157 18.15 8.76 -10.30
CA GLY A 157 18.02 10.05 -9.61
C GLY A 157 16.87 10.13 -8.59
N LYS A 158 16.06 9.08 -8.44
CA LYS A 158 15.02 8.96 -7.39
C LYS A 158 15.22 7.74 -6.51
N THR A 159 15.37 6.58 -7.13
CA THR A 159 15.63 5.30 -6.45
C THR A 159 16.86 4.65 -7.11
N ARG A 160 16.66 3.59 -7.89
CA ARG A 160 17.68 2.90 -8.66
C ARG A 160 17.14 2.51 -10.04
N GLU A 161 18.03 2.33 -11.00
CA GLU A 161 17.71 2.08 -12.43
C GLU A 161 16.92 0.78 -12.70
N ASP A 162 17.02 -0.21 -11.81
CA ASP A 162 16.44 -1.54 -11.90
C ASP A 162 15.05 -1.67 -11.23
N HIS A 163 14.60 -0.64 -10.50
CA HIS A 163 13.42 -0.71 -9.64
C HIS A 163 12.16 -1.18 -10.39
N ARG A 164 11.85 -0.60 -11.56
CA ARG A 164 10.65 -0.95 -12.34
C ARG A 164 10.64 -2.42 -12.74
N GLU A 165 11.74 -2.89 -13.30
CA GLU A 165 11.88 -4.24 -13.83
C GLU A 165 11.88 -5.28 -12.70
N LEU A 166 12.62 -4.99 -11.62
CA LEU A 166 12.62 -5.83 -10.42
C LEU A 166 11.21 -5.97 -9.84
N SER A 167 10.49 -4.86 -9.65
CA SER A 167 9.12 -4.88 -9.14
C SER A 167 8.19 -5.72 -10.02
N ASN A 168 8.27 -5.57 -11.34
CA ASN A 168 7.44 -6.34 -12.28
C ASN A 168 7.76 -7.84 -12.24
N GLN A 169 9.03 -8.20 -12.09
CA GLN A 169 9.46 -9.59 -12.01
C GLN A 169 9.06 -10.23 -10.68
N LEU A 170 9.24 -9.53 -9.55
CA LEU A 170 8.80 -10.00 -8.23
C LEU A 170 7.29 -10.22 -8.21
N TYR A 171 6.52 -9.26 -8.76
CA TYR A 171 5.06 -9.38 -8.86
C TYR A 171 4.66 -10.61 -9.68
N ALA A 172 5.28 -10.84 -10.84
CA ALA A 172 4.97 -11.99 -11.69
C ALA A 172 5.32 -13.33 -11.01
N CYS A 173 6.49 -13.43 -10.36
CA CYS A 173 6.87 -14.62 -9.62
C CYS A 173 5.95 -14.88 -8.43
N TYR A 174 5.51 -13.83 -7.72
CA TYR A 174 4.59 -13.96 -6.60
C TYR A 174 3.20 -14.41 -7.04
N ALA A 175 2.65 -13.81 -8.10
CA ALA A 175 1.37 -14.21 -8.68
C ALA A 175 1.38 -15.69 -9.11
N GLN A 176 2.42 -16.11 -9.85
CA GLN A 176 2.60 -17.49 -10.27
C GLN A 176 2.70 -18.46 -9.07
N GLY A 177 3.47 -18.08 -8.03
CA GLY A 177 3.61 -18.89 -6.82
C GLY A 177 2.30 -19.04 -6.04
N LEU A 178 1.43 -18.03 -6.04
CA LEU A 178 0.10 -18.12 -5.44
C LEU A 178 -0.84 -19.05 -6.23
N GLU A 179 -0.85 -18.96 -7.56
CA GLU A 179 -1.63 -19.88 -8.40
C GLU A 179 -1.19 -21.35 -8.18
N ILE A 180 0.11 -21.58 -8.10
CA ILE A 180 0.67 -22.91 -7.79
C ILE A 180 0.28 -23.37 -6.39
N ARG A 181 0.29 -22.47 -5.40
CA ARG A 181 -0.15 -22.77 -4.02
C ARG A 181 -1.60 -23.25 -4.00
N GLU A 182 -2.48 -22.60 -4.75
CA GLU A 182 -3.88 -23.02 -4.88
C GLU A 182 -3.99 -24.39 -5.56
N LEU A 183 -3.23 -24.63 -6.63
CA LEU A 183 -3.19 -25.92 -7.32
C LEU A 183 -2.69 -27.05 -6.39
N ALA A 184 -1.66 -26.77 -5.59
CA ALA A 184 -1.07 -27.71 -4.66
C ALA A 184 -2.05 -28.15 -3.56
N LEU A 185 -2.92 -27.24 -3.10
CA LEU A 185 -3.97 -27.56 -2.12
C LEU A 185 -5.01 -28.55 -2.66
N VAL A 186 -5.25 -28.54 -3.97
CA VAL A 186 -6.23 -29.42 -4.63
C VAL A 186 -5.61 -30.75 -5.06
N MET A 187 -4.42 -30.72 -5.66
CA MET A 187 -3.78 -31.89 -6.27
C MET A 187 -2.76 -32.60 -5.37
N GLY A 188 -2.33 -31.95 -4.29
CA GLY A 188 -1.23 -32.40 -3.44
C GLY A 188 0.15 -31.97 -3.97
N GLU A 189 1.08 -31.68 -3.05
CA GLU A 189 2.42 -31.15 -3.41
C GLU A 189 3.30 -32.11 -4.23
N THR A 190 3.01 -33.41 -4.18
CA THR A 190 3.81 -34.44 -4.85
C THR A 190 3.71 -34.37 -6.37
N THR A 191 2.65 -33.75 -6.92
CA THR A 191 2.44 -33.61 -8.37
C THR A 191 3.12 -32.38 -8.97
N LEU A 192 3.68 -31.49 -8.15
CA LEU A 192 4.31 -30.26 -8.60
C LEU A 192 5.63 -30.53 -9.32
N SER A 193 5.86 -29.85 -10.45
CA SER A 193 7.14 -29.87 -11.13
C SER A 193 8.24 -29.22 -10.27
N GLU A 194 9.51 -29.46 -10.60
CA GLU A 194 10.62 -28.80 -9.90
C GLU A 194 10.52 -27.27 -9.99
N MET A 195 10.04 -26.76 -11.13
CA MET A 195 9.86 -25.31 -11.32
C MET A 195 8.71 -24.78 -10.47
N ASP A 196 7.59 -25.51 -10.38
CA ASP A 196 6.46 -25.09 -9.55
C ASP A 196 6.85 -25.02 -8.07
N ARG A 197 7.65 -25.99 -7.60
CA ARG A 197 8.20 -25.97 -6.24
C ARG A 197 9.07 -24.74 -5.98
N LYS A 198 9.84 -24.26 -6.98
CA LYS A 198 10.65 -23.03 -6.85
C LYS A 198 9.77 -21.79 -6.77
N TYR A 199 8.69 -21.70 -7.54
CA TYR A 199 7.73 -20.58 -7.45
C TYR A 199 6.95 -20.59 -6.14
N LEU A 200 6.53 -21.77 -5.66
CA LEU A 200 5.88 -21.91 -4.35
C LEU A 200 6.82 -21.44 -3.23
N ARG A 201 8.07 -21.93 -3.24
CA ARG A 201 9.10 -21.49 -2.30
C ARG A 201 9.35 -19.98 -2.40
N PHE A 202 9.43 -19.43 -3.61
CA PHE A 202 9.58 -17.99 -3.81
C PHE A 202 8.43 -17.22 -3.15
N ALA A 203 7.17 -17.66 -3.30
CA ALA A 203 6.03 -16.97 -2.69
C ALA A 203 6.07 -16.98 -1.15
N ASP A 204 6.50 -18.08 -0.55
CA ASP A 204 6.66 -18.17 0.90
C ASP A 204 7.81 -17.29 1.42
N GLU A 205 8.97 -17.32 0.74
CA GLU A 205 10.11 -16.47 1.11
C GLU A 205 9.82 -14.98 0.81
N PHE A 206 9.05 -14.66 -0.23
CA PHE A 206 8.61 -13.29 -0.51
C PHE A 206 7.71 -12.74 0.62
N GLU A 207 6.73 -13.53 1.07
CA GLU A 207 5.87 -13.18 2.21
C GLU A 207 6.69 -12.97 3.50
N ARG A 208 7.68 -13.83 3.75
CA ARG A 208 8.46 -13.81 5.00
C ARG A 208 9.58 -12.78 5.01
N ASP A 209 10.33 -12.63 3.91
CA ASP A 209 11.58 -11.88 3.90
C ASP A 209 11.43 -10.50 3.22
N PHE A 210 10.46 -10.34 2.30
CA PHE A 210 10.23 -9.07 1.61
C PHE A 210 9.05 -8.31 2.21
N VAL A 211 7.88 -8.95 2.33
CA VAL A 211 6.67 -8.31 2.88
C VAL A 211 6.78 -8.13 4.39
N SER A 212 7.27 -9.15 5.11
CA SER A 212 7.43 -9.05 6.56
C SER A 212 8.58 -8.12 6.95
N GLN A 213 8.31 -7.27 7.93
CA GLN A 213 9.21 -6.26 8.46
C GLN A 213 8.86 -6.00 9.94
N ALA A 214 9.84 -5.73 10.80
CA ALA A 214 9.52 -5.40 12.18
C ALA A 214 8.83 -4.02 12.29
N GLN A 215 8.00 -3.82 13.32
CA GLN A 215 7.26 -2.55 13.52
C GLN A 215 8.14 -1.30 13.59
N ASN A 216 9.37 -1.46 14.10
CA ASN A 216 10.33 -0.37 14.29
C ASN A 216 11.49 -0.43 13.30
N GLU A 217 11.41 -1.28 12.28
CA GLU A 217 12.40 -1.37 11.22
C GLU A 217 12.02 -0.39 10.11
N ASP A 218 13.00 0.37 9.64
CA ASP A 218 12.85 1.32 8.53
C ASP A 218 13.89 0.95 7.46
N ARG A 219 13.41 0.43 6.33
CA ARG A 219 14.27 -0.07 5.25
C ARG A 219 14.50 1.03 4.21
N PRO A 220 15.74 1.44 3.93
CA PRO A 220 16.03 2.27 2.78
C PRO A 220 15.66 1.52 1.49
N VAL A 221 15.31 2.26 0.44
CA VAL A 221 14.86 1.66 -0.82
C VAL A 221 15.89 0.70 -1.41
N GLU A 222 17.19 1.01 -1.27
CA GLU A 222 18.29 0.18 -1.73
C GLU A 222 18.31 -1.20 -1.05
N GLU A 223 18.02 -1.26 0.24
CA GLU A 223 17.94 -2.51 1.00
C GLU A 223 16.75 -3.35 0.51
N THR A 224 15.59 -2.73 0.32
CA THR A 224 14.41 -3.41 -0.25
C THR A 224 14.70 -3.99 -1.64
N LEU A 225 15.34 -3.22 -2.52
CA LEU A 225 15.72 -3.71 -3.84
C LEU A 225 16.73 -4.87 -3.75
N ASN A 226 17.67 -4.82 -2.82
CA ASN A 226 18.65 -5.88 -2.58
C ASN A 226 17.99 -7.17 -2.08
N ILE A 227 17.01 -7.08 -1.18
CA ILE A 227 16.19 -8.23 -0.73
C ILE A 227 15.44 -8.83 -1.94
N GLY A 228 14.85 -7.98 -2.79
CA GLY A 228 14.21 -8.42 -4.02
C GLY A 228 15.14 -9.25 -4.93
N TRP A 229 16.35 -8.76 -5.17
CA TRP A 229 17.35 -9.50 -5.96
C TRP A 229 17.81 -10.80 -5.30
N LYS A 230 17.94 -10.81 -3.98
CA LYS A 230 18.25 -12.03 -3.21
C LYS A 230 17.17 -13.09 -3.41
N LEU A 231 15.89 -12.71 -3.37
CA LEU A 231 14.78 -13.62 -3.60
C LEU A 231 14.74 -14.17 -5.04
N LEU A 232 15.05 -13.33 -6.03
CA LEU A 232 15.13 -13.78 -7.43
C LEU A 232 16.22 -14.82 -7.67
N LYS A 233 17.15 -15.06 -6.74
CA LYS A 233 18.11 -16.17 -6.85
C LYS A 233 17.45 -17.55 -6.83
N ILE A 234 16.25 -17.68 -6.23
CA ILE A 234 15.47 -18.92 -6.18
C ILE A 234 15.00 -19.33 -7.58
N ILE A 235 14.69 -18.35 -8.43
CA ILE A 235 14.12 -18.55 -9.76
C ILE A 235 15.25 -18.62 -10.81
N PRO A 236 15.32 -19.65 -11.68
CA PRO A 236 16.35 -19.74 -12.71
C PRO A 236 16.35 -18.52 -13.65
N THR A 237 17.54 -18.11 -14.13
CA THR A 237 17.68 -16.95 -15.04
C THR A 237 16.77 -16.97 -16.27
N PRO A 238 16.54 -18.11 -16.96
CA PRO A 238 15.64 -18.16 -18.11
C PRO A 238 14.17 -17.77 -17.80
N GLU A 239 13.77 -17.83 -16.53
CA GLU A 239 12.42 -17.45 -16.08
C GLU A 239 12.30 -15.95 -15.74
N LEU A 240 13.42 -15.21 -15.69
CA LEU A 240 13.44 -13.77 -15.40
C LEU A 240 13.13 -12.93 -16.65
N LYS A 241 11.95 -13.14 -17.23
CA LYS A 241 11.55 -12.57 -18.54
C LYS A 241 11.24 -11.06 -18.51
N ARG A 242 11.11 -10.46 -17.33
CA ARG A 242 10.71 -9.05 -17.14
C ARG A 242 11.86 -8.15 -16.68
N VAL A 243 13.09 -8.65 -16.71
CA VAL A 243 14.30 -7.91 -16.34
C VAL A 243 15.35 -8.07 -17.43
N ARG A 244 16.02 -6.98 -17.78
CA ARG A 244 17.12 -7.00 -18.76
C ARG A 244 18.33 -7.75 -18.21
N ASP A 245 19.03 -8.46 -19.10
CA ASP A 245 20.21 -9.26 -18.75
C ASP A 245 21.29 -8.42 -18.05
N GLU A 246 21.47 -7.16 -18.46
CA GLU A 246 22.42 -6.22 -17.84
C GLU A 246 22.20 -6.05 -16.32
N PHE A 247 20.94 -6.03 -15.88
CA PHE A 247 20.61 -5.87 -14.47
C PHE A 247 20.70 -7.18 -13.71
N ILE A 248 20.39 -8.30 -14.38
CA ILE A 248 20.61 -9.63 -13.80
C ILE A 248 22.10 -9.81 -13.51
N GLU A 249 22.98 -9.53 -14.47
CA GLU A 249 24.43 -9.65 -14.28
C GLU A 249 24.94 -8.71 -13.18
N LYS A 250 24.47 -7.46 -13.19
CA LYS A 250 24.94 -6.42 -12.26
C LYS A 250 24.50 -6.65 -10.81
N TYR A 251 23.23 -7.00 -10.57
CA TYR A 251 22.64 -6.99 -9.23
C TYR A 251 22.39 -8.37 -8.64
N ARG A 252 22.26 -9.42 -9.46
CA ARG A 252 22.04 -10.79 -8.97
C ARG A 252 23.34 -11.49 -8.56
N ILE A 253 24.43 -11.23 -9.29
CA ILE A 253 25.70 -11.97 -9.15
C ILE A 253 26.60 -11.33 -8.11
N SER A 254 26.53 -10.02 -7.90
CA SER A 254 27.31 -9.37 -6.84
C SER A 254 26.93 -9.98 -5.49
N GLU A 255 27.91 -10.54 -4.79
CA GLU A 255 27.83 -10.65 -3.33
C GLU A 255 27.67 -9.22 -2.81
N LEU A 256 26.42 -8.81 -2.62
CA LEU A 256 26.10 -7.53 -2.02
C LEU A 256 26.82 -7.51 -0.67
N PRO A 257 27.65 -6.50 -0.37
CA PRO A 257 28.41 -6.47 0.87
C PRO A 257 27.45 -6.64 2.03
N HIS A 258 27.70 -7.64 2.86
CA HIS A 258 26.95 -7.92 4.08
C HIS A 258 26.94 -6.68 4.97
N ALA A 259 25.87 -5.88 4.91
CA ALA A 259 25.55 -4.90 5.92
C ALA A 259 24.70 -5.59 6.99
N VAL A 260 25.40 -6.13 7.99
CA VAL A 260 25.00 -6.30 9.40
C VAL A 260 23.64 -6.95 9.68
N ALA A 261 23.64 -8.28 9.83
CA ALA A 261 22.58 -8.99 10.56
C ALA A 261 23.10 -10.22 11.33
N GLU A 262 24.36 -10.23 11.80
CA GLU A 262 24.91 -11.34 12.60
C GLU A 262 24.76 -11.17 14.13
N ASP A 263 24.25 -10.04 14.64
CA ASP A 263 24.17 -9.82 16.10
C ASP A 263 22.82 -10.17 16.76
N ARG A 264 21.84 -10.74 16.05
CA ARG A 264 20.50 -10.99 16.62
C ARG A 264 20.25 -12.39 17.23
N ILE A 265 21.30 -13.18 17.51
CA ILE A 265 21.14 -14.49 18.18
C ILE A 265 21.82 -14.56 19.57
N LYS A 266 22.39 -13.46 20.11
CA LYS A 266 23.01 -13.48 21.45
C LYS A 266 22.62 -12.31 22.36
N SER A 267 21.41 -12.35 22.89
CA SER A 267 21.02 -11.87 24.24
C SER A 267 19.52 -12.15 24.38
N THR A 268 19.10 -13.28 24.97
CA THR A 268 18.84 -13.43 26.42
C THR A 268 18.28 -12.18 27.08
#